data_AF-A0A6I4SUQ9-F1
#
_entry.id   AF-A0A6I4SUQ9-F1
#
_cell.length_a   1.000
_cell.length_b   1.000
_cell.length_c   1.000
_cell.angle_alpha   90.00
_cell.angle_beta   90.00
_cell.angle_gamma   90.00
#
_symmetry.space_group_name_H-M   'P 1'
#
loop_
_entity.id
_entity.type
_entity.pdbx_description
1 polymer ?
#
loop_
_entity_poly.entity_id
_entity_poly.type
_entity_poly.pdbx_seq_one_letter_code
_entity_poly.pdbx_strand_id
1 'polypeptide(L)'
;MAKIKEAYTDDRGNLHHSPESAIIADIAAALGRVGDEGGLTNGVAKLILDRREQIERAFADLDKLNEQNPNLVELKDHAKQWPRSA
;
A
#
# COMPACT_ATOMS: atom_id res chain seq x y z
N MET A 1 32.92 -14.53 -20.49
CA MET A 1 33.47 -14.38 -19.13
C MET A 1 32.32 -14.09 -18.18
N ALA A 2 32.30 -14.70 -17.00
CA ALA A 2 31.31 -14.41 -15.96
C ALA A 2 31.69 -13.13 -15.18
N LYS A 3 30.70 -12.41 -14.64
CA LYS A 3 30.87 -11.17 -13.86
C LYS A 3 29.95 -11.17 -12.64
N ILE A 4 30.40 -10.55 -11.54
CA ILE A 4 29.60 -10.29 -10.34
C ILE A 4 28.88 -8.94 -10.52
N LYS A 5 27.62 -8.86 -10.10
CA LYS A 5 26.81 -7.63 -10.12
C LYS A 5 25.98 -7.53 -8.85
N GLU A 6 25.87 -6.33 -8.30
CA GLU A 6 24.95 -6.02 -7.20
C GLU A 6 23.51 -5.92 -7.71
N ALA A 7 22.55 -6.36 -6.90
CA ALA A 7 21.13 -6.32 -7.20
C ALA A 7 20.33 -6.06 -5.91
N TYR A 8 19.13 -5.52 -6.08
CA TYR A 8 18.17 -5.27 -4.99
C TYR A 8 17.11 -6.36 -5.01
N THR A 9 16.52 -6.67 -3.86
CA THR A 9 15.49 -7.70 -3.77
C THR A 9 14.23 -7.08 -3.19
N ASP A 10 13.08 -7.39 -3.78
CA ASP A 10 11.77 -7.05 -3.19
C ASP A 10 11.39 -8.09 -2.10
N ASP A 11 10.31 -7.86 -1.36
CA ASP A 11 9.86 -8.74 -0.26
C ASP A 11 9.47 -10.16 -0.75
N ARG A 12 9.27 -10.32 -2.06
CA ARG A 12 8.93 -11.61 -2.70
C ARG A 12 10.15 -12.34 -3.23
N GLY A 13 11.35 -11.78 -3.10
CA GLY A 13 12.59 -12.39 -3.56
C GLY A 13 12.96 -12.09 -5.01
N ASN A 14 12.24 -11.22 -5.71
CA ASN A 14 12.58 -10.87 -7.10
C ASN A 14 13.75 -9.89 -7.14
N LEU A 15 14.65 -10.07 -8.10
CA LEU A 15 15.82 -9.23 -8.29
C LEU A 15 15.52 -8.00 -9.16
N HIS A 16 16.05 -6.87 -8.72
CA HIS A 16 15.83 -5.54 -9.26
C HIS A 16 17.15 -4.83 -9.53
N HIS A 17 17.15 -3.95 -10.53
CA HIS A 17 18.35 -3.21 -10.93
C HIS A 17 18.55 -1.90 -10.17
N SER A 18 17.52 -1.41 -9.48
CA SER A 18 17.59 -0.23 -8.60
C SER A 18 16.78 -0.46 -7.32
N PRO A 19 17.07 0.27 -6.24
CA PRO A 19 16.22 0.26 -5.04
C PRO A 19 14.80 0.70 -5.37
N GLU A 20 14.66 1.73 -6.22
CA GLU A 20 13.36 2.29 -6.61
C GLU A 20 12.46 1.22 -7.26
N SER A 21 12.99 0.39 -8.16
CA SER A 21 12.17 -0.63 -8.82
C SER A 21 11.76 -1.75 -7.86
N ALA A 22 12.59 -2.07 -6.86
CA ALA A 22 12.24 -3.02 -5.81
C ALA A 22 11.08 -2.49 -4.96
N ILE A 23 11.17 -1.25 -4.48
CA ILE A 23 10.11 -0.61 -3.69
C ILE A 23 8.81 -0.44 -4.48
N ILE A 24 8.88 -0.09 -5.77
CA ILE A 24 7.69 -0.05 -6.64
C ILE A 24 7.04 -1.44 -6.71
N ALA A 25 7.82 -2.51 -6.81
CA ALA A 25 7.29 -3.87 -6.85
C ALA A 25 6.64 -4.30 -5.53
N ASP A 26 7.16 -3.85 -4.39
CA ASP A 26 6.56 -4.06 -3.06
C ASP A 26 5.24 -3.30 -2.92
N ILE A 27 5.21 -2.02 -3.30
CA ILE A 27 3.99 -1.22 -3.29
C ILE A 27 2.94 -1.83 -4.24
N ALA A 28 3.35 -2.23 -5.45
CA ALA A 28 2.46 -2.89 -6.40
C ALA A 28 1.92 -4.22 -5.85
N ALA A 29 2.74 -4.99 -5.13
CA ALA A 29 2.29 -6.20 -4.46
C ALA A 29 1.23 -5.91 -3.39
N ALA A 30 1.45 -4.87 -2.57
CA ALA A 30 0.52 -4.45 -1.54
C ALA A 30 -0.83 -3.96 -2.10
N LEU A 31 -0.81 -3.28 -3.26
CA LEU A 31 -2.02 -2.83 -3.95
C LEU A 31 -2.83 -3.97 -4.57
N GLY A 32 -2.19 -5.11 -4.90
CA GLY A 32 -2.82 -6.19 -5.65
C GLY A 32 -3.14 -5.79 -7.09
N ARG A 33 -4.11 -6.47 -7.73
CA ARG A 33 -4.49 -6.15 -9.12
C ARG A 33 -5.42 -4.94 -9.15
N VAL A 34 -4.91 -3.81 -9.62
CA VAL A 34 -5.69 -2.61 -9.90
C VAL A 34 -5.99 -2.54 -11.40
N GLY A 35 -7.28 -2.55 -11.74
CA GLY A 35 -7.76 -2.52 -13.13
C GLY A 35 -7.75 -3.88 -13.84
N ASP A 36 -8.27 -3.89 -15.07
CA ASP A 36 -8.38 -5.11 -15.87
C ASP A 36 -7.04 -5.55 -16.48
N GLU A 37 -6.14 -4.59 -16.73
CA GLU A 37 -4.79 -4.84 -17.27
C GLU A 37 -3.75 -4.56 -16.18
N GLY A 38 -2.93 -5.57 -15.82
CA GLY A 38 -1.98 -5.50 -14.70
C GLY A 38 -0.92 -4.40 -14.78
N GLY A 39 -0.81 -3.68 -15.90
CA GLY A 39 0.10 -2.54 -16.06
C GLY A 39 -0.28 -1.32 -15.22
N LEU A 40 -1.56 -1.12 -14.90
CA LEU A 40 -2.02 0.05 -14.13
C LEU A 40 -1.47 0.04 -12.70
N THR A 41 -1.35 -1.14 -12.09
CA THR A 41 -0.86 -1.30 -10.71
C THR A 41 0.55 -0.73 -10.53
N ASN A 42 1.46 -1.03 -11.46
CA ASN A 42 2.83 -0.51 -11.41
C ASN A 42 2.87 1.02 -11.59
N GLY A 43 2.01 1.56 -12.45
CA GLY A 43 1.88 3.01 -12.62
C GLY A 43 1.42 3.72 -11.35
N VAL A 44 0.42 3.14 -10.66
CA VAL A 44 -0.07 3.67 -9.38
C VAL A 44 1.00 3.53 -8.29
N ALA A 45 1.70 2.39 -8.21
CA ALA A 45 2.76 2.19 -7.24
C ALA A 45 3.89 3.23 -7.40
N LYS A 46 4.28 3.54 -8.63
CA LYS A 46 5.23 4.62 -8.92
C LYS A 46 4.70 5.99 -8.48
N LEU A 47 3.45 6.31 -8.79
CA LEU A 47 2.84 7.57 -8.37
C LEU A 47 2.77 7.72 -6.84
N ILE A 48 2.54 6.63 -6.10
CA ILE A 48 2.58 6.64 -4.65
C ILE A 48 3.98 7.00 -4.15
N LEU A 49 5.01 6.37 -4.72
CA LEU A 49 6.39 6.65 -4.34
C LEU A 49 6.78 8.12 -4.66
N ASP A 50 6.39 8.62 -5.83
CA ASP A 50 6.62 10.01 -6.25
C ASP A 50 5.89 11.03 -5.35
N ARG A 51 4.78 10.64 -4.71
CA ARG A 51 3.95 11.49 -3.85
C ARG A 51 4.03 11.13 -2.35
N ARG A 52 5.08 10.40 -1.95
CA ARG A 52 5.20 9.84 -0.59
C ARG A 52 4.92 10.83 0.53
N GLU A 53 5.48 12.04 0.46
CA GLU A 53 5.32 13.05 1.50
C GLU A 53 3.85 13.50 1.66
N GLN A 54 3.15 13.71 0.53
CA GLN A 54 1.75 14.12 0.58
C GLN A 54 0.85 13.01 1.09
N ILE A 55 1.15 11.75 0.73
CA ILE A 55 0.41 10.57 1.18
C ILE A 55 0.65 10.31 2.67
N GLU A 56 1.90 10.37 3.14
CA GLU A 56 2.28 10.25 4.55
C GLU A 56 1.58 11.32 5.39
N ARG A 57 1.50 12.56 4.90
CA ARG A 57 0.76 13.63 5.58
C ARG A 57 -0.73 13.34 5.65
N ALA A 58 -1.34 12.82 4.57
CA ALA A 58 -2.75 12.47 4.56
C ALA A 58 -3.06 11.35 5.58
N PHE A 59 -2.20 10.34 5.72
CA PHE A 59 -2.33 9.32 6.76
C PHE A 59 -2.18 9.91 8.16
N ALA A 60 -1.18 10.76 8.39
CA ALA A 60 -1.01 11.42 9.70
C ALA A 60 -2.21 12.30 10.10
N ASP A 61 -2.83 12.98 9.14
CA ASP A 61 -4.03 13.76 9.40
C ASP A 61 -5.26 12.87 9.66
N LEU A 62 -5.38 11.72 8.99
CA LEU A 62 -6.41 10.71 9.29
C LEU A 62 -6.26 10.14 10.71
N ASP A 63 -5.04 9.82 11.13
CA ASP A 63 -4.77 9.28 12.46
C ASP A 63 -5.19 10.27 13.56
N LYS A 64 -4.84 11.55 13.41
CA LYS A 64 -5.29 12.62 14.33
C LYS A 64 -6.81 12.74 14.40
N LEU A 65 -7.51 12.64 13.27
CA LEU A 65 -8.97 12.72 13.23
C LEU A 65 -9.63 11.54 13.96
N ASN A 66 -9.04 10.35 13.86
CA ASN A 66 -9.52 9.17 14.57
C ASN A 66 -9.23 9.23 16.08
N GLU A 67 -8.05 9.72 16.49
CA GLU A 67 -7.72 9.94 17.91
C GLU A 67 -8.67 10.94 18.57
N GLN A 68 -9.09 11.98 17.85
CA GLN A 68 -10.02 13.00 18.34
C GLN A 68 -11.48 12.51 18.41
N ASN A 69 -11.80 11.37 17.80
CA ASN A 69 -13.18 10.88 17.67
C ASN A 69 -13.32 9.39 18.06
N PRO A 70 -13.06 9.04 19.34
CA PRO A 70 -12.99 7.65 19.81
C PRO A 70 -14.29 6.84 19.62
N ASN A 71 -15.44 7.50 19.51
CA ASN A 71 -16.76 6.85 19.39
C ASN A 71 -17.04 6.27 17.98
N LEU A 72 -16.23 6.55 16.95
CA LEU A 72 -16.42 6.00 15.60
C LEU A 72 -15.88 4.58 15.43
N VAL A 73 -14.94 4.14 16.28
CA VAL A 73 -14.43 2.76 16.27
C VAL A 73 -15.49 1.80 16.83
N GLU A 74 -16.14 2.15 17.94
CA GLU A 74 -17.19 1.33 18.55
C GLU A 74 -18.42 1.13 17.65
N LEU A 75 -18.81 2.14 16.86
CA LEU A 75 -19.96 2.05 15.95
C LEU A 75 -19.75 1.03 14.82
N LYS A 76 -18.51 0.83 14.35
CA LYS A 76 -18.22 -0.19 13.31
C LYS A 76 -18.32 -1.61 13.86
N ASP A 77 -17.95 -1.80 15.12
CA ASP A 77 -18.03 -3.10 15.79
C ASP A 77 -19.49 -3.48 16.09
N HIS A 78 -20.31 -2.52 16.54
CA HIS A 78 -21.73 -2.74 16.80
C HIS A 78 -22.57 -2.95 15.52
N ALA A 79 -22.20 -2.33 14.40
CA ALA A 79 -22.91 -2.52 13.12
C ALA A 79 -22.84 -3.97 12.60
N LYS A 80 -21.85 -4.76 13.04
CA LYS A 80 -21.72 -6.19 12.70
C LYS A 80 -22.66 -7.10 13.50
N GLN A 81 -23.26 -6.60 14.59
CA GLN A 81 -24.11 -7.38 15.51
C GLN A 81 -25.61 -7.17 15.32
N TRP A 82 -26.05 -6.48 14.28
CA TRP A 82 -27.48 -6.35 14.00
C TRP A 82 -28.09 -7.73 13.72
N PRO A 83 -29.03 -8.24 14.55
CA PRO A 83 -29.69 -9.49 14.26
C PRO A 83 -30.53 -9.30 13.00
N ARG A 84 -30.30 -10.14 11.99
CA ARG A 84 -31.30 -10.34 10.92
C ARG A 84 -32.49 -11.03 11.57
N SER A 85 -33.41 -10.24 12.09
CA SER A 85 -34.72 -10.74 12.53
C SER A 85 -35.37 -11.45 11.34
N ALA A 86 -35.75 -12.71 11.57
CA ALA A 86 -36.42 -13.63 10.66
C ALA A 86 -37.82 -13.13 10.24
#